data_AF-A0A2E0KNB2-F1
#
_entry.id   AF-A0A2E0KNB2-F1
#
_cell.length_a   1.000
_cell.length_b   1.000
_cell.length_c   1.000
_cell.angle_alpha   90.00
_cell.angle_beta   90.00
_cell.angle_gamma   90.00
#
_symmetry.space_group_name_H-M   'P 1'
#
loop_
_entity.id
_entity.type
_entity.pdbx_description
1 polymer ?
#
loop_
_entity_poly.entity_id
_entity_poly.type
_entity_poly.pdbx_seq_one_letter_code
_entity_poly.pdbx_strand_id
1 'polypeptide(L)'
;PLVAMIVSDFFIGFHSTIFYVYGSYILITLYGRLSKNISTVTVIFSSIIFFFITNLGVWLNGYPLTIEGFLACYMMAIPFFINTLLGDLFYSAIMIFSFKYLMKRQIVR
;
A
#
# COMPACT_ATOMS: atom_id res chain seq x y z
N PRO A 1 3.21 7.81 -7.70
CA PRO A 1 3.91 7.34 -6.48
C PRO A 1 5.40 7.04 -6.71
N LEU A 2 5.78 6.28 -7.74
CA LEU A 2 7.16 5.77 -7.90
C LEU A 2 8.26 6.83 -7.90
N VAL A 3 8.10 7.94 -8.62
CA VAL A 3 9.12 9.01 -8.65
C VAL A 3 9.34 9.59 -7.26
N ALA A 4 8.27 9.84 -6.50
CA ALA A 4 8.37 10.36 -5.14
C ALA A 4 9.11 9.36 -4.22
N MET A 5 8.85 8.06 -4.37
CA MET A 5 9.54 7.01 -3.61
C MET A 5 11.02 6.94 -3.95
N ILE A 6 11.39 6.98 -5.24
CA ILE A 6 12.80 6.96 -5.66
C ILE A 6 13.55 8.14 -5.07
N VAL A 7 12.95 9.33 -5.13
CA VAL A 7 13.55 10.54 -4.58
C VAL A 7 13.67 10.41 -3.06
N SER A 8 12.64 9.94 -2.35
CA SER A 8 12.74 9.78 -0.89
C SER A 8 13.78 8.75 -0.48
N ASP A 9 13.85 7.60 -1.16
CA ASP A 9 14.77 6.52 -0.83
C ASP A 9 16.22 6.87 -1.17
N PHE A 10 16.43 7.77 -2.13
CA PHE A 10 17.76 8.35 -2.38
C PHE A 10 18.31 9.09 -1.15
N PHE A 11 17.44 9.75 -0.37
CA PHE A 11 17.83 10.45 0.86
C PHE A 11 17.77 9.55 2.10
N ILE A 12 16.79 8.66 2.20
CA ILE A 12 16.57 7.79 3.38
C ILE A 12 17.49 6.56 3.37
N GLY A 13 17.81 6.05 2.17
CA GLY A 13 18.62 4.86 1.97
C GLY A 13 17.80 3.68 1.42
N PHE A 14 18.42 2.91 0.52
CA PHE A 14 17.84 1.71 -0.06
C PHE A 14 17.95 0.51 0.89
N HIS A 15 16.96 -0.39 0.87
CA HIS A 15 16.91 -1.60 1.68
C HIS A 15 16.59 -2.85 0.85
N SER A 16 16.89 -4.04 1.38
CA SER A 16 16.79 -5.32 0.66
C SER A 16 15.38 -5.67 0.15
N THR A 17 14.34 -5.18 0.83
CA THR A 17 12.94 -5.45 0.48
C THR A 17 12.31 -4.41 -0.46
N ILE A 18 13.08 -3.43 -0.94
CA ILE A 18 12.56 -2.28 -1.69
C ILE A 18 11.82 -2.67 -2.98
N PHE A 19 12.29 -3.72 -3.66
CA PHE A 19 11.64 -4.23 -4.88
C PHE A 19 10.20 -4.68 -4.63
N TYR A 20 9.92 -5.26 -3.46
CA TYR A 20 8.58 -5.71 -3.07
C TYR A 20 7.66 -4.52 -2.78
N VAL A 21 8.19 -3.46 -2.14
CA VAL A 21 7.45 -2.22 -1.89
C VAL A 21 7.11 -1.54 -3.21
N TYR A 22 8.06 -1.41 -4.13
CA TYR A 22 7.83 -0.77 -5.43
C TYR A 22 6.85 -1.59 -6.28
N GLY A 23 7.03 -2.90 -6.31
CA GLY A 23 6.13 -3.83 -7.00
C GLY A 23 4.69 -3.75 -6.49
N SER A 24 4.51 -3.66 -5.17
CA SER A 24 3.18 -3.52 -4.58
C SER A 24 2.51 -2.20 -4.98
N TYR A 25 3.23 -1.07 -4.96
CA TYR A 25 2.69 0.22 -5.40
C TYR A 25 2.39 0.28 -6.90
N ILE A 26 3.17 -0.43 -7.74
CA ILE A 26 2.84 -0.59 -9.17
C ILE A 26 1.49 -1.30 -9.30
N LEU A 27 1.31 -2.44 -8.64
CA LEU A 27 0.08 -3.23 -8.72
C LEU A 27 -1.13 -2.48 -8.14
N ILE A 28 -0.96 -1.79 -7.02
CA ILE A 28 -2.00 -0.93 -6.42
C ILE A 28 -2.40 0.19 -7.39
N THR A 29 -1.42 0.83 -8.04
CA THR A 29 -1.70 1.88 -9.02
C THR A 29 -2.45 1.33 -10.23
N LEU A 30 -2.04 0.17 -10.76
CA LEU A 30 -2.74 -0.49 -11.86
C LEU A 30 -4.17 -0.87 -11.46
N TYR A 31 -4.35 -1.47 -10.29
CA TYR A 31 -5.65 -1.85 -9.76
C TYR A 31 -6.58 -0.62 -9.59
N GLY A 32 -6.05 0.48 -9.05
CA GLY A 32 -6.78 1.74 -8.93
C GLY A 32 -7.18 2.32 -10.28
N ARG A 33 -6.30 2.25 -11.30
CA ARG A 33 -6.59 2.72 -12.67
C ARG A 33 -7.62 1.87 -13.40
N LEU A 34 -7.60 0.55 -13.19
CA LEU A 34 -8.56 -0.38 -13.78
C LEU A 34 -9.92 -0.35 -13.07
N SER A 35 -9.96 0.13 -11.83
CA SER A 35 -11.18 0.30 -11.06
C SER A 35 -12.04 1.43 -11.66
N LYS A 36 -13.29 1.12 -11.98
CA LYS A 36 -14.25 2.09 -12.54
C LYS A 36 -14.53 3.27 -11.60
N ASN A 37 -14.54 3.01 -10.29
CA ASN A 37 -14.72 4.01 -9.25
C ASN A 37 -13.81 3.67 -8.07
N ILE A 38 -13.13 4.68 -7.52
CA ILE A 38 -12.38 4.52 -6.28
C ILE A 38 -13.38 4.48 -5.12
N SER A 39 -13.49 3.30 -4.50
CA SER A 39 -14.39 3.03 -3.37
C SER A 39 -13.61 2.50 -2.17
N THR A 40 -14.26 2.39 -1.01
CA THR A 40 -13.69 1.75 0.18
C THR A 40 -13.17 0.34 -0.13
N VAL A 41 -13.87 -0.40 -0.99
CA VAL A 41 -13.44 -1.74 -1.44
C VAL A 41 -12.11 -1.68 -2.18
N THR A 42 -11.94 -0.71 -3.08
CA THR A 42 -10.69 -0.48 -3.81
C THR A 42 -9.52 -0.20 -2.86
N VAL A 43 -9.77 0.59 -1.81
CA VAL A 43 -8.76 0.92 -0.79
C VAL A 43 -8.38 -0.32 0.03
N ILE A 44 -9.36 -1.06 0.56
CA ILE A 44 -9.12 -2.30 1.34
C ILE A 44 -8.30 -3.30 0.52
N PHE A 45 -8.68 -3.55 -0.74
CA PHE A 45 -7.93 -4.45 -1.62
C PHE A 45 -6.51 -3.97 -1.89
N SER A 46 -6.29 -2.66 -1.98
CA SER A 46 -4.95 -2.09 -2.14
C SER A 46 -4.07 -2.34 -0.90
N SER A 47 -4.62 -2.17 0.30
CA SER A 47 -3.93 -2.49 1.54
C SER A 47 -3.61 -3.98 1.64
N ILE A 48 -4.51 -4.86 1.17
CA ILE A 48 -4.28 -6.31 1.12
C ILE A 48 -3.12 -6.65 0.17
N ILE A 49 -3.10 -6.06 -1.04
CA ILE A 49 -1.99 -6.23 -2.00
C ILE A 49 -0.67 -5.80 -1.36
N PHE A 50 -0.65 -4.63 -0.73
CA PHE A 50 0.54 -4.13 -0.03
C PHE A 50 1.01 -5.10 1.05
N PHE A 51 0.10 -5.54 1.91
CA PHE A 51 0.37 -6.45 3.01
C PHE A 51 1.00 -7.76 2.53
N PHE A 52 0.38 -8.42 1.55
CA PHE A 52 0.88 -9.71 1.08
C PHE A 52 2.24 -9.59 0.40
N ILE A 53 2.43 -8.61 -0.48
CA ILE A 53 3.66 -8.53 -1.27
C ILE A 53 4.85 -8.10 -0.42
N THR A 54 4.67 -7.11 0.47
CA THR A 54 5.77 -6.62 1.30
C THR A 54 6.21 -7.65 2.33
N ASN A 55 5.27 -8.35 2.97
CA ASN A 55 5.58 -9.43 3.92
C ASN A 55 6.14 -10.68 3.24
N LEU A 56 5.77 -10.95 1.98
CA LEU A 56 6.46 -11.97 1.19
C LEU A 56 7.94 -11.63 1.05
N GLY A 57 8.26 -10.36 0.77
CA GLY A 57 9.64 -9.87 0.74
C GLY A 57 10.37 -10.06 2.08
N VAL A 58 9.70 -9.76 3.19
CA VAL A 58 10.28 -9.96 4.53
C VAL A 58 10.53 -11.44 4.82
N TRP A 59 9.57 -12.33 4.51
CA TRP A 59 9.72 -13.76 4.71
C TRP A 59 10.93 -14.31 3.94
N LEU A 60 11.04 -13.97 2.65
CA LEU A 60 12.14 -14.42 1.78
C LEU A 60 13.52 -13.89 2.19
N ASN A 61 13.60 -12.79 2.94
CA ASN A 61 14.86 -12.13 3.30
C ASN A 61 15.24 -12.26 4.79
N GLY A 62 14.34 -12.75 5.65
CA GLY A 62 14.57 -12.71 7.11
C GLY A 62 14.05 -13.89 7.91
N TYR A 63 13.28 -14.80 7.31
CA TYR A 63 12.70 -15.94 8.01
C TYR A 63 13.10 -17.27 7.36
N PRO A 64 13.05 -18.39 8.10
CA PRO A 64 13.20 -19.72 7.50
C PRO A 64 12.17 -19.93 6.38
N LEU A 65 12.63 -20.49 5.25
CA LEU A 65 11.79 -20.80 4.08
C LEU A 65 10.97 -22.09 4.29
N THR A 66 10.26 -22.13 5.42
CA THR A 66 9.34 -23.19 5.82
C THR A 66 7.94 -22.62 6.01
N ILE A 67 6.93 -23.49 6.05
CA ILE A 67 5.54 -23.10 6.32
C ILE A 67 5.44 -22.41 7.69
N GLU A 68 6.19 -22.89 8.68
CA GLU A 68 6.24 -22.30 10.02
C GLU A 68 6.82 -20.88 9.99
N GLY A 69 7.92 -20.67 9.26
CA GLY A 69 8.51 -19.35 9.08
C GLY A 69 7.57 -18.39 8.35
N PHE A 70 6.82 -18.88 7.36
CA PHE A 70 5.81 -18.11 6.64
C PHE A 70 4.69 -17.66 7.59
N LEU A 71 4.12 -18.59 8.35
CA LEU A 71 3.05 -18.30 9.31
C LEU A 71 3.53 -17.32 10.39
N ALA A 72 4.73 -17.54 10.95
CA ALA A 72 5.29 -16.64 11.96
C ALA A 72 5.47 -15.21 11.45
N CYS A 73 6.02 -15.05 10.23
CA CYS A 73 6.20 -13.75 9.59
C CYS A 73 4.86 -13.02 9.41
N TYR A 74 3.85 -13.70 8.86
CA TYR A 74 2.55 -13.08 8.61
C TYR A 74 1.75 -12.83 9.89
N MET A 75 1.85 -13.69 10.91
CA MET A 75 1.20 -13.47 12.21
C MET A 75 1.72 -12.19 12.87
N MET A 76 3.04 -11.97 12.86
CA MET A 76 3.63 -10.74 13.40
C MET A 76 3.32 -9.50 12.56
N ALA A 77 2.98 -9.67 11.29
CA ALA A 77 2.62 -8.56 10.41
C ALA A 77 1.18 -8.06 10.61
N ILE A 78 0.28 -8.83 11.22
CA ILE A 78 -1.15 -8.48 11.38
C ILE A 78 -1.36 -7.12 12.09
N PRO A 79 -0.68 -6.78 13.19
CA PRO A 79 -0.84 -5.46 13.83
C PRO A 79 -0.46 -4.30 12.88
N PHE A 80 0.57 -4.49 12.07
CA PHE A 80 0.98 -3.50 11.06
C PHE A 80 -0.04 -3.35 9.94
N PHE A 81 -0.69 -4.46 9.56
CA PHE A 81 -1.78 -4.41 8.58
C PHE A 81 -2.95 -3.57 9.05
N ILE A 82 -3.35 -3.70 10.32
CA ILE A 82 -4.44 -2.91 10.90
C ILE A 82 -4.10 -1.42 10.82
N ASN A 83 -2.89 -1.03 11.23
CA ASN A 83 -2.44 0.36 11.15
C ASN A 83 -2.40 0.88 9.70
N THR A 84 -1.91 0.06 8.77
CA THR A 84 -1.85 0.38 7.34
C THR A 84 -3.25 0.60 6.78
N LEU A 85 -4.17 -0.33 7.05
CA LEU A 85 -5.55 -0.27 6.58
C LEU A 85 -6.28 0.95 7.12
N LEU A 86 -6.13 1.25 8.41
CA LEU A 86 -6.74 2.45 9.01
C LEU A 86 -6.18 3.74 8.43
N GLY A 87 -4.85 3.80 8.21
CA GLY A 87 -4.20 4.94 7.56
C GLY A 87 -4.70 5.13 6.13
N ASP A 88 -4.73 4.06 5.33
CA ASP A 88 -5.19 4.09 3.95
C ASP A 88 -6.65 4.55 3.86
N LEU A 89 -7.53 4.05 4.72
CA LEU A 89 -8.93 4.47 4.80
C LEU A 89 -9.04 5.93 5.20
N PHE A 90 -8.28 6.39 6.19
CA PHE A 90 -8.30 7.76 6.68
C PHE A 90 -7.86 8.76 5.60
N TYR A 91 -6.69 8.55 4.98
CA TYR A 91 -6.19 9.45 3.94
C TYR A 91 -7.03 9.38 2.66
N SER A 92 -7.52 8.20 2.28
CA SER A 92 -8.42 8.07 1.13
C SER A 92 -9.75 8.79 1.36
N ALA A 93 -10.32 8.70 2.56
CA ALA A 93 -11.53 9.42 2.92
C ALA A 93 -11.31 10.93 2.77
N ILE A 94 -10.24 11.48 3.38
CA ILE A 94 -9.90 12.90 3.28
C ILE A 94 -9.80 13.35 1.82
N MET A 95 -9.07 12.60 0.99
CA MET A 95 -8.89 12.92 -0.42
C MET A 95 -10.21 12.88 -1.22
N ILE A 96 -11.01 11.83 -1.05
CA ILE A 96 -12.29 11.68 -1.75
C ILE A 96 -13.28 12.77 -1.32
N PHE A 97 -13.41 13.05 -0.03
CA PHE A 97 -14.31 14.08 0.48
C PHE A 97 -13.88 15.48 0.02
N SER A 98 -12.59 15.80 0.11
CA SER A 98 -12.05 17.09 -0.33
C SER A 98 -12.28 17.31 -1.83
N PHE A 99 -12.00 16.28 -2.64
CA PHE A 99 -12.22 16.33 -4.09
C PHE A 99 -13.70 16.54 -4.44
N LYS A 100 -14.61 15.78 -3.82
CA LYS A 100 -16.06 15.96 -4.01
C LYS A 100 -16.55 17.34 -3.57
N TYR A 101 -16.02 17.88 -2.48
CA TYR A 101 -16.37 19.21 -1.99
C TYR A 101 -15.96 20.30 -2.99
N LEU A 102 -14.73 20.23 -3.53
CA LEU A 102 -14.23 21.19 -4.51
C LEU A 102 -14.98 21.12 -5.85
N MET A 103 -15.29 19.91 -6.33
CA MET A 103 -16.12 19.73 -7.53
C MET A 103 -17.52 20.34 -7.35
N LYS A 104 -18.15 20.14 -6.18
CA LYS A 104 -19.48 20.74 -5.90
C LYS A 104 -19.45 22.27 -5.97
N ARG A 105 -18.33 22.89 -5.62
CA ARG A 105 -18.14 24.35 -5.72
C ARG A 105 -17.64 24.84 -7.08
N GLN A 106 -17.50 23.95 -8.07
CA GLN A 106 -16.95 24.25 -9.41
C GLN A 106 -15.56 24.91 -9.40
N ILE A 107 -14.80 24.76 -8.30
CA ILE A 107 -13.44 25.33 -8.17
C ILE A 107 -12.46 24.55 -9.06
N VAL A 108 -12.74 23.26 -9.26
CA VAL A 108 -11.99 22.36 -10.13
C VAL A 108 -13.01 21.71 -11.06
N ARG A 109 -12.77 21.80 -12.38
CA ARG A 109 -13.61 21.18 -13.43
C ARG A 109 -12.98 19.88 -13.89
#